data_AF-A0A8D8P4A9-F1
#
_entry.id   AF-A0A8D8P4A9-F1
#
_cell.length_a   1.000
_cell.length_b   1.000
_cell.length_c   1.000
_cell.angle_alpha   90.00
_cell.angle_beta   90.00
_cell.angle_gamma   90.00
#
_symmetry.space_group_name_H-M   'P 1'
#
loop_
_entity.id
_entity.type
_entity.pdbx_description
1 polymer ?
#
loop_
_entity_poly.entity_id
_entity_poly.type
_entity_poly.pdbx_seq_one_letter_code
_entity_poly.pdbx_strand_id
1 'polypeptide(L)'
;YHMLPKPLCFLCSLLPGEDKLAFSVFWEITPDAKVLSTRFAKTVINSCTQLAYEHAQVMLDKPTENLRAEDFPPILHDYTPNYLSRIVNQLQSIAVQLRARRMENGCIK
;
A
#
# COMPACT_ATOMS: atom_id res chain seq x y z
N TYR A 1 1.45 1.63 -27.15
CA TYR A 1 2.57 2.57 -27.02
C TYR A 1 2.74 2.95 -25.56
N HIS A 2 3.96 2.98 -25.03
CA HIS A 2 4.23 3.41 -23.65
C HIS A 2 4.62 4.89 -23.65
N MET A 3 4.19 5.65 -22.63
CA MET A 3 4.52 7.08 -22.46
C MET A 3 6.02 7.30 -22.28
N LEU A 4 6.73 6.31 -21.73
CA LEU A 4 8.18 6.32 -21.53
C LEU A 4 8.84 5.21 -22.37
N PRO A 5 10.12 5.37 -22.71
CA PRO A 5 10.95 4.27 -23.21
C PRO A 5 10.86 3.05 -22.27
N LYS A 6 10.72 1.85 -22.85
CA LYS A 6 10.61 0.60 -22.09
C LYS A 6 11.67 0.45 -20.98
N PRO A 7 12.95 0.80 -21.17
CA PRO A 7 13.94 0.70 -20.10
C PRO A 7 13.60 1.56 -18.88
N LEU A 8 13.08 2.78 -19.09
CA LEU A 8 12.67 3.66 -18.00
C LEU A 8 11.42 3.14 -17.28
N CYS A 9 10.49 2.49 -17.99
CA CYS A 9 9.35 1.84 -17.34
C CYS A 9 9.78 0.79 -16.31
N PHE A 10 10.79 -0.02 -16.62
CA PHE A 10 11.31 -1.02 -15.69
C PHE A 10 12.09 -0.39 -14.53
N LEU A 11 12.89 0.63 -14.80
CA LEU A 11 13.65 1.34 -13.76
C LEU A 11 12.73 2.08 -12.77
N CYS A 12 11.66 2.69 -13.26
CA CYS A 12 10.68 3.39 -12.43
C CYS A 12 9.61 2.46 -11.82
N SER A 13 9.59 1.18 -12.20
CA SER A 13 8.70 0.19 -11.59
C SER A 13 9.19 -0.18 -10.18
N LEU A 14 8.27 -0.20 -9.23
CA LEU A 14 8.54 -0.55 -7.84
C LEU A 14 8.49 -2.07 -7.62
N LEU A 15 9.26 -2.81 -8.44
CA LEU A 15 9.37 -4.26 -8.32
C LEU A 15 9.96 -4.65 -6.95
N PRO A 16 9.50 -5.77 -6.37
CA PRO A 16 9.97 -6.19 -5.05
C PRO A 16 11.43 -6.66 -5.08
N GLY A 17 12.14 -6.43 -3.98
CA GLY A 17 13.49 -6.93 -3.74
C GLY A 17 14.62 -6.06 -4.27
N GLU A 18 14.30 -4.95 -4.92
CA GLU A 18 15.29 -3.99 -5.44
C GLU A 18 15.12 -2.63 -4.80
N ASP A 19 16.24 -1.94 -4.56
CA ASP A 19 16.22 -0.55 -4.11
C ASP A 19 15.76 0.36 -5.25
N LYS A 20 14.76 1.19 -4.96
CA LYS A 20 14.14 2.12 -5.91
C LYS A 20 14.14 3.53 -5.34
N LEU A 21 14.48 4.49 -6.19
CA LEU A 21 14.31 5.90 -5.90
C LEU A 21 12.82 6.25 -5.96
N ALA A 22 12.32 6.92 -4.92
CA ALA A 22 10.94 7.36 -4.84
C ALA A 22 10.85 8.80 -4.35
N PHE A 23 9.69 9.41 -4.61
CA PHE A 23 9.29 10.66 -3.98
C PHE A 23 8.11 10.35 -3.06
N SER A 24 8.33 10.44 -1.76
CA SER A 24 7.38 10.00 -0.74
C SER A 24 6.65 11.18 -0.10
N VAL A 25 5.39 10.94 0.25
CA VAL A 25 4.56 11.80 1.10
C VAL A 25 4.31 11.07 2.41
N PHE A 26 4.61 11.72 3.52
CA PHE A 26 4.35 11.20 4.86
C PHE A 26 3.26 12.05 5.51
N TRP A 27 2.24 11.39 6.03
CA TRP A 27 1.20 12.03 6.84
C TRP A 27 1.28 11.56 8.28
N GLU A 28 1.21 12.51 9.20
CA GLU A 28 0.81 12.23 10.57
C GLU A 28 -0.72 12.36 10.63
N ILE A 29 -1.39 11.29 11.02
CA ILE A 29 -2.85 11.22 11.01
C ILE A 29 -3.38 10.79 12.37
N THR A 30 -4.55 11.31 12.73
CA THR A 30 -5.31 10.84 13.88
C THR A 30 -5.97 9.47 13.59
N PRO A 31 -6.47 8.76 14.62
CA PRO A 31 -7.25 7.53 14.42
C PRO A 31 -8.52 7.75 13.59
N ASP A 32 -9.08 8.96 13.61
CA ASP A 32 -10.18 9.36 12.76
C ASP A 32 -9.72 9.78 11.34
N ALA A 33 -8.50 9.43 10.90
CA ALA A 33 -7.95 9.76 9.58
C ALA A 33 -7.87 11.26 9.24
N LYS A 34 -7.78 12.15 10.24
CA LYS A 34 -7.53 13.58 10.03
C LYS A 34 -6.03 13.84 9.92
N VAL A 35 -5.60 14.53 8.87
CA VAL A 35 -4.18 14.88 8.67
C VAL A 35 -3.78 16.01 9.63
N LEU A 36 -2.75 15.76 10.43
CA LEU A 36 -2.15 16.72 11.36
C LEU A 36 -0.97 17.44 10.72
N SER A 37 -0.09 16.70 10.06
CA SER A 37 1.10 17.25 9.39
C SER A 37 1.43 16.47 8.11
N THR A 38 2.14 17.13 7.19
CA THR A 38 2.58 16.53 5.92
C THR A 38 4.05 16.83 5.68
N ARG A 39 4.81 15.82 5.27
CA ARG A 39 6.22 15.95 4.90
C ARG A 39 6.49 15.28 3.55
N PHE A 40 7.21 15.98 2.69
CA PHE A 40 7.67 15.48 1.39
C PHE A 40 9.15 15.15 1.46
N ALA A 41 9.58 14.05 0.83
CA ALA A 41 10.99 13.69 0.75
C ALA A 41 11.31 12.83 -0.47
N LYS A 42 12.53 12.99 -1.00
CA LYS A 42 13.16 12.00 -1.87
C LYS A 42 13.66 10.85 -1.00
N THR A 43 13.35 9.62 -1.38
CA THR A 43 13.59 8.42 -0.58
C THR A 43 14.15 7.29 -1.42
N VAL A 44 14.72 6.30 -0.74
CA VAL A 44 15.01 4.98 -1.28
C VAL A 44 14.06 4.01 -0.61
N ILE A 45 13.37 3.18 -1.39
CA ILE A 45 12.46 2.14 -0.90
C ILE A 45 12.82 0.79 -1.51
N ASN A 46 12.47 -0.29 -0.83
CA ASN A 46 12.59 -1.65 -1.35
C ASN A 46 11.28 -2.38 -1.05
N SER A 47 10.46 -2.61 -2.09
CA SER A 47 9.14 -3.23 -1.88
C SER A 47 9.31 -4.67 -1.41
N CYS A 48 8.59 -5.06 -0.36
CA CYS A 48 8.68 -6.41 0.17
C CYS A 48 7.90 -7.44 -0.67
N THR A 49 6.88 -7.02 -1.42
CA THR A 49 6.06 -7.93 -2.22
C THR A 49 5.24 -7.15 -3.27
N GLN A 50 4.64 -7.85 -4.24
CA GLN A 50 3.77 -7.27 -5.25
C GLN A 50 2.37 -7.89 -5.16
N LEU A 51 1.52 -7.31 -4.31
CA LEU A 51 0.15 -7.79 -4.15
C LEU A 51 -0.73 -7.38 -5.33
N ALA A 52 -1.46 -8.33 -5.89
CA ALA A 52 -2.69 -8.07 -6.64
C ALA A 52 -3.88 -7.73 -5.71
N TYR A 53 -4.96 -7.17 -6.25
CA TYR A 53 -6.13 -6.78 -5.47
C TYR A 53 -6.78 -7.96 -4.75
N GLU A 54 -6.78 -9.14 -5.37
CA GLU A 54 -7.33 -10.37 -4.84
C GLU A 54 -6.61 -10.78 -3.54
N HIS A 55 -5.28 -10.65 -3.50
CA HIS A 55 -4.51 -10.94 -2.29
C HIS A 55 -4.83 -9.94 -1.17
N ALA A 56 -4.94 -8.66 -1.49
CA ALA A 56 -5.34 -7.64 -0.52
C ALA A 56 -6.76 -7.90 0.00
N GLN A 57 -7.68 -8.32 -0.87
CA GLN A 57 -9.05 -8.66 -0.49
C GLN A 57 -9.09 -9.86 0.47
N VAL A 58 -8.30 -10.91 0.21
CA VAL A 58 -8.16 -12.05 1.14
C VAL A 58 -7.70 -11.59 2.53
N MET A 59 -6.75 -10.63 2.61
CA MET A 59 -6.31 -10.07 3.89
C MET A 59 -7.41 -9.29 4.62
N LEU A 60 -8.30 -8.62 3.89
CA LEU A 60 -9.43 -7.86 4.45
C LEU A 60 -10.57 -8.76 4.90
N ASP A 61 -10.85 -9.84 4.15
CA ASP A 61 -11.94 -10.77 4.46
C ASP A 61 -11.60 -11.68 5.64
N LYS A 62 -10.30 -11.92 5.89
CA LYS A 62 -9.80 -12.86 6.89
C LYS A 62 -8.78 -12.21 7.85
N PRO A 63 -9.15 -11.15 8.58
CA PRO A 63 -8.20 -10.34 9.37
C PRO A 63 -7.61 -11.08 10.57
N THR A 64 -8.27 -12.13 11.07
CA THR A 64 -7.86 -12.91 12.25
C THR A 64 -7.39 -14.32 11.91
N GLU A 65 -7.44 -14.74 10.65
CA GLU A 65 -6.98 -16.06 10.26
C GLU A 65 -5.46 -16.10 10.11
N ASN A 66 -4.88 -17.29 10.32
CA ASN A 66 -3.49 -17.54 9.97
C ASN A 66 -3.38 -17.73 8.45
N LEU A 67 -2.96 -16.67 7.77
CA LEU A 67 -2.75 -16.65 6.33
C LEU A 67 -1.52 -17.48 5.97
N ARG A 68 -1.65 -18.34 4.96
CA ARG A 68 -0.55 -19.20 4.53
C ARG A 68 0.28 -18.49 3.48
N ALA A 69 1.60 -18.61 3.56
CA ALA A 69 2.51 -17.97 2.61
C ALA A 69 2.29 -18.44 1.15
N GLU A 70 1.79 -19.66 0.96
CA GLU A 70 1.48 -20.24 -0.36
C GLU A 70 0.36 -19.51 -1.13
N ASP A 71 -0.51 -18.79 -0.42
CA ASP A 71 -1.63 -18.03 -1.02
C ASP A 71 -1.19 -16.65 -1.56
N PHE A 72 0.08 -16.27 -1.37
CA PHE A 72 0.59 -14.93 -1.66
C PHE A 72 1.83 -14.98 -2.56
N PRO A 73 2.10 -13.91 -3.32
CA PRO A 73 3.39 -13.75 -3.98
C PRO A 73 4.54 -13.73 -2.96
N PRO A 74 5.79 -13.95 -3.40
CA PRO A 74 6.95 -13.89 -2.51
C PRO A 74 6.96 -12.63 -1.65
N ILE A 75 7.15 -12.81 -0.34
CA ILE A 75 7.28 -11.74 0.64
C ILE A 75 8.72 -11.75 1.13
N LEU A 76 9.39 -10.62 0.96
CA LEU A 76 10.81 -10.43 1.26
C LEU A 76 10.98 -9.75 2.63
N HIS A 77 12.22 -9.65 3.09
CA HIS A 77 12.62 -8.94 4.33
C HIS A 77 12.01 -9.53 5.61
N ASP A 78 11.83 -10.85 5.64
CA ASP A 78 11.27 -11.63 6.77
C ASP A 78 9.87 -11.19 7.22
N TYR A 79 9.15 -10.45 6.37
CA TYR A 79 7.75 -10.13 6.61
C TYR A 79 6.86 -11.36 6.38
N THR A 80 5.77 -11.43 7.13
CA THR A 80 4.79 -12.52 7.02
C THR A 80 3.48 -12.02 6.42
N PRO A 81 2.68 -12.91 5.80
CA PRO A 81 1.33 -12.56 5.33
C PRO A 81 0.47 -11.94 6.43
N ASN A 82 0.54 -12.46 7.65
CA ASN A 82 -0.19 -11.91 8.81
C ASN A 82 0.27 -10.49 9.18
N TYR A 83 1.57 -10.21 9.13
CA TYR A 83 2.10 -8.87 9.38
C TYR A 83 1.57 -7.87 8.35
N LEU A 84 1.61 -8.24 7.06
CA LEU A 84 1.07 -7.42 5.98
C LEU A 84 -0.44 -7.25 6.10
N SER A 85 -1.17 -8.31 6.46
CA SER A 85 -2.63 -8.26 6.67
C SER A 85 -3.01 -7.21 7.73
N ARG A 86 -2.27 -7.13 8.83
CA ARG A 86 -2.50 -6.07 9.84
C ARG A 86 -2.33 -4.67 9.25
N ILE A 87 -1.29 -4.44 8.45
CA ILE A 87 -1.04 -3.14 7.80
C ILE A 87 -2.15 -2.82 6.80
N VAL A 88 -2.54 -3.78 5.95
CA VAL A 88 -3.62 -3.62 4.96
C VAL A 88 -4.94 -3.28 5.64
N ASN A 89 -5.28 -3.96 6.74
CA ASN A 89 -6.49 -3.67 7.52
C ASN A 89 -6.43 -2.28 8.18
N GLN A 90 -5.26 -1.82 8.65
CA GLN A 90 -5.08 -0.46 9.14
C GLN A 90 -5.26 0.58 8.02
N LEU A 91 -4.70 0.33 6.83
CA LEU A 91 -4.88 1.21 5.67
C LEU A 91 -6.35 1.27 5.23
N GLN A 92 -7.06 0.14 5.28
CA GLN A 92 -8.49 0.08 4.96
C GLN A 92 -9.34 0.90 5.94
N SER A 93 -9.07 0.81 7.25
CA SER A 93 -9.84 1.58 8.24
C SER A 93 -9.68 3.09 8.03
N ILE A 94 -8.50 3.54 7.61
CA ILE A 94 -8.24 4.93 7.22
C ILE A 94 -8.95 5.27 5.90
N ALA A 95 -8.83 4.40 4.89
CA ALA A 95 -9.40 4.62 3.56
C ALA A 95 -10.94 4.75 3.57
N VAL A 96 -11.62 3.94 4.40
CA VAL A 96 -13.08 4.01 4.58
C VAL A 96 -13.50 5.38 5.12
N GLN A 97 -12.80 5.90 6.13
CA GLN A 97 -13.08 7.21 6.72
C GLN A 97 -12.81 8.35 5.75
N LEU A 98 -11.69 8.31 5.01
CA LEU A 98 -11.39 9.28 3.97
C LEU A 98 -12.44 9.26 2.85
N ARG A 99 -12.94 8.07 2.48
CA ARG A 99 -14.01 7.93 1.49
C ARG A 99 -15.32 8.53 2.00
N ALA A 100 -15.73 8.25 3.23
CA ALA A 100 -16.96 8.80 3.81
C ALA A 100 -16.94 10.34 3.80
N ARG A 101 -15.84 10.95 4.26
CA ARG A 101 -15.65 12.41 4.21
C ARG A 101 -15.71 12.99 2.79
N ARG A 102 -15.15 12.29 1.80
CA ARG A 102 -15.27 12.73 0.40
C ARG A 102 -16.73 12.73 -0.07
N MET A 103 -17.52 11.73 0.31
CA MET A 103 -18.95 11.67 -0.01
C MET A 103 -19.72 12.81 0.68
N GLU A 104 -19.45 13.05 1.97
CA GLU A 104 -20.04 14.17 2.73
C GLU A 104 -19.69 15.53 2.11
N ASN A 105 -18.48 15.67 1.55
CA ASN A 105 -18.03 16.87 0.84
C ASN A 105 -18.51 16.96 -0.61
N GLY A 106 -19.52 16.18 -1.01
CA GLY A 106 -20.18 16.30 -2.31
C GLY A 106 -19.53 15.54 -3.46
N CYS A 107 -18.71 14.51 -3.19
CA CYS A 107 -18.28 13.59 -4.23
C CYS A 107 -19.47 12.88 -4.87
N ILE A 108 -19.47 12.81 -6.20
CA ILE A 108 -20.46 12.05 -6.97
C ILE A 108 -20.10 10.57 -6.89
N LYS A 109 -21.13 9.72 -6.80
CA LYS A 109 -20.99 8.26 -6.66
C LYS A 109 -20.70 7.58 -7.99
#